data_AF-A0A8J8AVM5-F1
#
_entry.id   AF-A0A8J8AVM5-F1
#
_cell.length_a   1.000
_cell.length_b   1.000
_cell.length_c   1.000
_cell.angle_alpha   90.00
_cell.angle_beta   90.00
_cell.angle_gamma   90.00
#
_symmetry.space_group_name_H-M   'P 1'
#
loop_
_entity.id
_entity.type
_entity.pdbx_description
1 polymer ?
#
loop_
_entity_poly.entity_id
_entity_poly.type
_entity_poly.pdbx_seq_one_letter_code
_entity_poly.pdbx_strand_id
1 'polypeptide(L)'
;MPRHFEKKSLPYTAQQMYDLVADVARYPEFLPWTAAARIRSRTAIAGGEVMEADLVISFKVFRERFGSRVTLLPVQGQILTEYIDGPFKHLKSVWSFADLPAGGCEVAFDVEFEFK
;
A
#
# COMPACT_ATOMS: atom_id res chain seq x y z
N MET A 1 18.91 3.64 -7.22
CA MET A 1 17.98 2.68 -6.59
C MET A 1 17.02 2.18 -7.65
N PRO A 2 16.73 0.87 -7.76
CA PRO A 2 15.68 0.36 -8.64
C PRO A 2 14.34 1.06 -8.39
N ARG A 3 13.69 1.48 -9.47
CA ARG A 3 12.33 2.04 -9.45
C ARG A 3 11.46 1.24 -10.41
N HIS A 4 10.23 0.96 -9.98
CA HIS A 4 9.22 0.31 -10.79
C HIS A 4 7.95 1.16 -10.77
N PHE A 5 7.30 1.27 -11.93
CA PHE A 5 6.05 2.00 -12.09
C PHE A 5 5.07 1.12 -12.88
N GLU A 6 3.88 0.94 -12.33
CA GLU A 6 2.78 0.23 -12.96
C GLU A 6 1.52 1.10 -12.95
N LYS A 7 0.72 0.99 -14.02
CA LYS A 7 -0.51 1.75 -14.17
C LYS A 7 -1.59 0.89 -14.81
N LYS A 8 -2.79 0.89 -14.25
CA LYS A 8 -3.92 0.08 -14.72
C LYS A 8 -5.23 0.84 -14.67
N SER A 9 -6.06 0.67 -15.69
CA SER A 9 -7.46 1.10 -15.70
C SER A 9 -8.35 -0.05 -15.23
N LEU A 10 -9.29 0.24 -14.33
CA LEU A 10 -10.17 -0.75 -13.70
C LEU A 10 -11.63 -0.27 -13.75
N PRO A 11 -12.60 -1.20 -13.83
CA PRO A 11 -14.03 -0.86 -13.89
C PRO A 11 -14.65 -0.58 -12.50
N TYR A 12 -13.90 0.08 -11.61
CA TYR A 12 -14.31 0.47 -10.26
C TYR A 12 -14.08 1.96 -10.06
N THR A 13 -14.68 2.58 -9.05
CA THR A 13 -14.39 3.98 -8.72
C THR A 13 -13.02 4.10 -8.05
N ALA A 14 -12.41 5.29 -8.15
CA ALA A 14 -11.14 5.58 -7.48
C ALA A 14 -11.26 5.38 -5.96
N GLN A 15 -12.40 5.76 -5.37
CA GLN A 15 -12.67 5.55 -3.94
C GLN A 15 -12.72 4.07 -3.57
N GLN A 16 -13.39 3.22 -4.36
CA GLN A 16 -13.43 1.78 -4.11
C GLN A 16 -12.03 1.15 -4.11
N MET A 17 -11.20 1.54 -5.07
CA MET A 17 -9.83 1.04 -5.17
C MET A 17 -8.92 1.61 -4.07
N TYR A 18 -9.12 2.88 -3.70
CA TYR A 18 -8.43 3.49 -2.57
C TYR A 18 -8.75 2.75 -1.28
N ASP A 19 -10.03 2.54 -0.98
CA ASP A 19 -10.49 1.87 0.25
C ASP A 19 -9.96 0.45 0.33
N LEU A 20 -9.94 -0.27 -0.80
CA LEU A 20 -9.38 -1.62 -0.89
C LEU A 20 -7.89 -1.66 -0.51
N VAL A 21 -7.09 -0.69 -0.96
CA VAL A 21 -5.64 -0.62 -0.67
C VAL A 21 -5.36 0.01 0.70
N ALA A 22 -6.24 0.88 1.20
CA ALA A 22 -6.10 1.48 2.53
C ALA A 22 -6.38 0.46 3.64
N ASP A 23 -7.20 -0.56 3.38
CA ASP A 23 -7.60 -1.58 4.37
C ASP A 23 -6.56 -2.71 4.54
N VAL A 24 -5.37 -2.32 4.98
CA VAL A 24 -4.22 -3.22 5.19
C VAL A 24 -4.55 -4.37 6.15
N ALA A 25 -5.44 -4.17 7.13
CA ALA A 25 -5.81 -5.19 8.11
C ALA A 25 -6.50 -6.40 7.48
N ARG A 26 -7.20 -6.19 6.36
CA ARG A 26 -7.96 -7.24 5.65
C ARG A 26 -7.17 -7.95 4.57
N TYR A 27 -5.93 -7.54 4.31
CA TYR A 27 -5.07 -8.18 3.31
C TYR A 27 -4.98 -9.71 3.45
N PRO A 28 -4.93 -10.33 4.64
CA PRO A 28 -4.94 -11.78 4.78
C PRO A 28 -6.21 -12.48 4.25
N GLU A 29 -7.33 -11.77 4.09
CA GLU A 29 -8.58 -12.33 3.58
C GLU A 29 -8.52 -12.63 2.08
N PHE A 30 -7.69 -11.89 1.32
CA PHE A 30 -7.74 -11.92 -0.15
C PHE A 30 -6.37 -11.94 -0.84
N LEU A 31 -5.27 -11.57 -0.16
CA LEU A 31 -3.93 -11.70 -0.70
C LEU A 31 -3.33 -13.05 -0.28
N PRO A 32 -3.14 -14.00 -1.21
CA PRO A 32 -2.79 -15.39 -0.90
C PRO A 32 -1.43 -15.55 -0.19
N TRP A 33 -0.59 -14.53 -0.21
CA TRP A 33 0.76 -14.55 0.37
C TRP A 33 0.87 -13.73 1.65
N THR A 34 -0.20 -13.07 2.10
CA THR A 34 -0.22 -12.32 3.35
C THR A 34 -0.68 -13.23 4.48
N ALA A 35 0.27 -13.77 5.24
CA ALA A 35 -0.04 -14.67 6.35
C ALA A 35 -0.65 -13.94 7.56
N ALA A 36 -0.30 -12.67 7.77
CA ALA A 36 -0.88 -11.84 8.82
C ALA A 36 -0.69 -10.35 8.49
N ALA A 37 -1.63 -9.53 8.95
CA ALA A 37 -1.53 -8.08 8.98
C ALA A 37 -1.85 -7.60 10.39
N ARG A 38 -1.00 -6.72 10.95
CA ARG A 38 -1.21 -6.14 12.28
C ARG A 38 -1.04 -4.64 12.22
N ILE A 39 -2.08 -3.90 12.59
CA ILE A 39 -2.00 -2.46 12.76
C ILE A 39 -1.35 -2.19 14.13
N ARG A 40 -0.25 -1.44 14.14
CA ARG A 40 0.47 -1.04 15.36
C ARG A 40 -0.14 0.22 15.96
N SER A 41 -0.45 1.20 15.12
CA SER A 41 -0.99 2.49 15.52
C SER A 41 -1.67 3.19 14.34
N ARG A 42 -2.55 4.15 14.67
CA ARG A 42 -3.16 5.09 13.75
C ARG A 42 -3.13 6.47 14.39
N THR A 43 -2.71 7.48 13.63
CA THR A 43 -2.61 8.86 14.09
C THR A 43 -3.21 9.77 13.03
N ALA A 44 -4.22 10.57 13.41
CA ALA A 44 -4.81 11.54 12.51
C ALA A 44 -3.82 12.65 12.16
N ILE A 45 -3.85 13.10 10.90
CA ILE A 45 -3.09 14.24 10.40
C ILE A 45 -4.01 15.17 9.58
N ALA A 46 -3.53 16.34 9.20
CA ALA A 46 -4.28 17.20 8.30
C ALA A 46 -4.48 16.49 6.94
N GLY A 47 -5.75 16.29 6.55
CA GLY A 47 -6.12 15.68 5.27
C GLY A 47 -6.04 14.15 5.21
N GLY A 48 -5.83 13.46 6.34
CA GLY A 48 -5.72 12.00 6.35
C GLY A 48 -5.30 11.39 7.68
N GLU A 49 -4.64 10.24 7.62
CA GLU A 49 -4.05 9.56 8.77
C GLU A 49 -2.71 8.91 8.44
N VAL A 50 -1.90 8.68 9.46
CA VAL A 50 -0.68 7.87 9.39
C VAL A 50 -0.92 6.59 10.18
N MET A 51 -0.69 5.46 9.55
CA MET A 51 -0.84 4.12 10.11
C MET A 51 0.51 3.42 10.11
N GLU A 52 0.92 2.85 11.24
CA GLU A 52 2.05 1.92 11.23
C GLU A 52 1.51 0.49 11.26
N ALA A 53 2.00 -0.36 10.37
CA ALA A 53 1.50 -1.72 10.18
C ALA A 53 2.63 -2.72 9.94
N ASP A 54 2.43 -3.93 10.44
CA ASP A 54 3.23 -5.10 10.12
C ASP A 54 2.49 -5.98 9.13
N LEU A 55 3.15 -6.33 8.03
CA LEU A 55 2.71 -7.36 7.10
C LEU A 55 3.66 -8.55 7.18
N VAL A 56 3.11 -9.75 7.40
CA VAL A 56 3.86 -11.01 7.34
C VAL A 56 3.58 -11.64 5.99
N ILE A 57 4.58 -11.63 5.11
CA ILE A 57 4.49 -12.27 3.80
C ILE A 57 5.06 -13.68 3.91
N SER A 58 4.29 -14.67 3.47
CA SER A 58 4.67 -16.08 3.46
C SER A 58 4.47 -16.64 2.05
N PHE A 59 5.58 -16.88 1.36
CA PHE A 59 5.58 -17.44 0.00
C PHE A 59 6.63 -18.55 -0.12
N LYS A 60 6.19 -19.78 -0.39
CA LYS A 60 7.04 -20.98 -0.40
C LYS A 60 7.85 -21.09 0.91
N VAL A 61 9.17 -21.12 0.85
CA VAL A 61 10.08 -21.22 2.01
C VAL A 61 10.39 -19.86 2.65
N PHE A 62 9.91 -18.76 2.06
CA PHE A 62 10.17 -17.41 2.53
C PHE A 62 9.05 -16.95 3.47
N ARG A 63 9.42 -16.55 4.69
CA ARG A 63 8.52 -15.94 5.66
C ARG A 63 9.20 -14.72 6.26
N GLU A 64 8.76 -13.54 5.87
CA GLU A 64 9.34 -12.27 6.32
C GLU A 64 8.27 -11.33 6.86
N ARG A 65 8.69 -10.49 7.81
CA ARG A 65 7.86 -9.43 8.36
C ARG A 65 8.36 -8.08 7.83
N PHE A 66 7.42 -7.27 7.35
CA PHE A 66 7.64 -5.93 6.83
C PHE A 66 6.90 -4.95 7.74
N GLY A 67 7.65 -4.15 8.49
CA GLY A 67 7.12 -3.00 9.20
C GLY A 67 7.10 -1.79 8.28
N SER A 68 5.93 -1.16 8.14
CA SER A 68 5.74 -0.01 7.25
C SER A 68 4.96 1.11 7.94
N ARG A 69 5.28 2.34 7.56
CA ARG A 69 4.47 3.54 7.80
C ARG A 69 3.66 3.81 6.54
N VAL A 70 2.35 3.93 6.69
CA VAL A 70 1.39 4.15 5.61
C VAL A 70 0.68 5.47 5.88
N THR A 71 0.89 6.46 5.02
CA THR A 71 0.19 7.74 5.05
C THR A 71 -0.97 7.67 4.08
N LEU A 72 -2.18 7.76 4.61
CA LEU A 72 -3.45 7.64 3.90
C LEU A 72 -4.02 9.06 3.66
N LEU A 73 -4.09 9.49 2.39
CA LEU A 73 -4.57 10.81 1.98
C LEU A 73 -5.81 10.69 1.07
N PRO A 74 -7.01 10.46 1.65
CA PRO A 74 -8.21 10.10 0.87
C PRO A 74 -8.66 11.22 -0.08
N VAL A 75 -8.60 12.48 0.35
CA VAL A 75 -9.00 13.64 -0.50
C VAL A 75 -8.09 13.78 -1.72
N GLN A 76 -6.82 13.38 -1.60
CA GLN A 76 -5.86 13.41 -2.69
C GLN A 76 -5.90 12.15 -3.54
N GLY A 77 -6.61 11.10 -3.10
CA GLY A 77 -6.58 9.79 -3.74
C GLY A 77 -5.18 9.18 -3.71
N GLN A 78 -4.45 9.32 -2.60
CA GLN A 78 -3.06 8.85 -2.50
C GLN A 78 -2.78 8.05 -1.23
N ILE A 79 -1.91 7.04 -1.38
CA ILE A 79 -1.36 6.26 -0.26
C ILE A 79 0.15 6.24 -0.42
N LEU A 80 0.86 6.73 0.59
CA LEU A 80 2.32 6.71 0.63
C LEU A 80 2.76 5.66 1.64
N THR A 81 3.66 4.78 1.23
CA THR A 81 4.22 3.75 2.11
C THR A 81 5.71 3.98 2.23
N GLU A 82 6.19 4.06 3.46
CA GLU A 82 7.60 4.13 3.80
C GLU A 82 7.95 2.95 4.69
N TYR A 83 9.07 2.31 4.38
CA TYR A 83 9.53 1.17 5.13
C TYR A 83 10.18 1.57 6.46
N ILE A 84 9.87 0.80 7.52
CA ILE A 84 10.41 0.98 8.88
C ILE A 84 11.46 -0.09 9.18
N ASP A 85 11.10 -1.38 9.08
CA ASP A 85 11.95 -2.50 9.52
C ASP A 85 11.68 -3.82 8.75
N GLY A 86 12.70 -4.69 8.64
CA GLY A 86 12.68 -5.94 7.85
C GLY A 86 13.97 -6.21 7.00
N PRO A 87 13.84 -6.87 5.82
CA PRO A 87 14.97 -7.28 4.98
C PRO A 87 15.50 -6.21 4.00
N PHE A 88 14.76 -5.12 3.73
CA PHE A 88 15.19 -4.04 2.84
C PHE A 88 16.08 -3.01 3.56
N LYS A 89 16.91 -2.29 2.80
CA LYS A 89 17.54 -1.03 3.24
C LYS A 89 16.58 0.14 3.06
N HIS A 90 15.84 0.13 1.97
CA HIS A 90 14.92 1.19 1.58
C HIS A 90 13.73 0.61 0.82
N LEU A 91 12.53 1.11 1.10
CA LEU A 91 11.37 0.92 0.25
C LEU A 91 10.44 2.11 0.48
N LYS A 92 10.08 2.78 -0.61
CA LYS A 92 9.07 3.83 -0.67
C LYS A 92 8.14 3.57 -1.83
N SER A 93 6.84 3.68 -1.61
CA SER A 93 5.87 3.57 -2.68
C SER A 93 4.77 4.61 -2.59
N VAL A 94 4.23 4.98 -3.74
CA VAL A 94 3.09 5.88 -3.88
C VAL A 94 2.04 5.17 -4.72
N TRP A 95 0.84 5.03 -4.15
CA TRP A 95 -0.36 4.70 -4.88
C TRP A 95 -1.12 5.99 -5.19
N SER A 96 -1.66 6.10 -6.41
CA SER A 96 -2.55 7.17 -6.82
C SER A 96 -3.78 6.60 -7.50
N PHE A 97 -4.94 7.17 -7.19
CA PHE A 97 -6.24 6.73 -7.66
C PHE A 97 -6.98 7.92 -8.27
N ALA A 98 -7.42 7.80 -9.52
CA ALA A 98 -8.15 8.86 -10.22
C ALA A 98 -9.31 8.29 -11.03
N ASP A 99 -10.50 8.90 -10.92
CA ASP A 99 -11.64 8.51 -11.75
C ASP A 99 -11.39 8.87 -13.22
N LEU A 100 -11.85 8.02 -14.12
CA LEU A 100 -11.76 8.24 -15.56
C LEU A 100 -13.06 8.90 -16.08
N PRO A 101 -12.99 9.84 -17.04
CA PRO A 101 -14.18 10.51 -17.57
C PRO A 101 -15.24 9.56 -18.17
N ALA A 102 -14.80 8.40 -18.69
CA ALA A 102 -15.67 7.38 -19.28
C ALA A 102 -16.23 6.37 -18.26
N GLY A 103 -15.99 6.59 -16.97
CA GLY A 103 -16.28 5.64 -15.90
C GLY A 103 -15.12 4.69 -15.61
N GLY A 104 -15.13 4.11 -14.42
CA GLY A 104 -13.99 3.38 -13.86
C GLY A 104 -12.90 4.31 -13.32
N CYS A 105 -11.75 3.75 -12.98
CA CYS A 105 -10.65 4.50 -12.42
C CYS A 105 -9.32 4.04 -12.98
N GLU A 106 -8.32 4.85 -12.73
CA GLU A 106 -6.93 4.61 -13.00
C GLU A 106 -6.18 4.46 -11.68
N VAL A 107 -5.46 3.36 -11.53
CA VAL A 107 -4.61 3.07 -10.38
C VAL A 107 -3.16 3.09 -10.85
N ALA A 108 -2.36 3.97 -10.27
CA ALA A 108 -0.92 4.05 -10.50
C ALA A 108 -0.17 3.64 -9.23
N PHE A 109 0.85 2.81 -9.40
CA PHE A 109 1.74 2.35 -8.35
C PHE A 109 3.19 2.64 -8.74
N ASP A 110 3.85 3.49 -7.96
CA ASP A 110 5.26 3.80 -8.09
C ASP A 110 6.00 3.28 -6.87
N VAL A 111 7.11 2.55 -7.06
CA VAL A 111 7.92 2.04 -5.95
C VAL A 111 9.41 2.19 -6.26
N GLU A 112 10.14 2.69 -5.28
CA GLU A 112 11.59 2.69 -5.24
C GLU A 112 12.04 1.82 -4.07
N PHE A 113 13.00 0.93 -4.30
CA PHE A 113 13.49 0.00 -3.27
C PHE A 113 14.98 -0.28 -3.39
N GLU A 114 15.59 -0.67 -2.28
CA GLU A 114 16.98 -1.13 -2.19
C GLU A 114 17.06 -2.35 -1.28
N PHE A 115 17.51 -3.47 -1.85
CA PHE A 115 17.79 -4.70 -1.11
C PHE A 115 19.06 -4.56 -0.25
N LYS A 116 19.13 -5.31 0.85
CA LYS A 116 20.37 -5.41 1.64
C LYS A 116 21.45 -6.21 0.93
#